data_AF-A0A520HYZ8-F1
#
_entry.id   AF-A0A520HYZ8-F1
#
_cell.length_a   1.000
_cell.length_b   1.000
_cell.length_c   1.000
_cell.angle_alpha   90.00
_cell.angle_beta   90.00
_cell.angle_gamma   90.00
#
_symmetry.space_group_name_H-M   'P 1'
#
loop_
_entity.id
_entity.type
_entity.pdbx_description
1 polymer ?
#
loop_
_entity_poly.entity_id
_entity_poly.type
_entity_poly.pdbx_seq_one_letter_code
_entity_poly.pdbx_strand_id
1 'polypeptide(L)'
;APHTVNGEKTFRVGASFAVQPDEHYYGLGQHQDGVLDLKGRTIDCRHYYDAPMGESVCVPFMVTNKGYGIVWDNPSVTTVSPGLHNRTHWQSEVGERVSFFVITGNTTDELYAGYARLTGGTPLPPKAAFGLIQSKARYESQAEMLGIAQGYRKRDLPIDIMVLDWFHWTRMGQLDIDRTFFPDPKGMNATLKSMGMHSIISVWPRFERESRYYDYLTTKGWLLHDADGSVVDGLPVRADRAGALLDSTNPDAREWFWGKIRDNIASEGFDWFWLDETEPDLIPDGHFFSIGSGDRYHNLYPLVHTSGVAEGSARDRPTMRNVILARAAYLGSQRNGGLFWSSDVQSTWEALRRQVPTGLGFTASGLAYWSS
;
A
#
# COMPACT_ATOMS: atom_id res chain seq x y z
N ALA A 1 -14.11 18.81 -18.59
CA ALA A 1 -14.02 20.25 -18.86
C ALA A 1 -12.57 20.68 -18.73
N PRO A 2 -12.04 21.57 -19.61
CA PRO A 2 -10.69 22.10 -19.46
C PRO A 2 -10.51 22.70 -18.06
N HIS A 3 -9.37 22.42 -17.44
CA HIS A 3 -9.05 22.83 -16.08
C HIS A 3 -7.52 23.00 -15.94
N THR A 4 -7.07 23.76 -14.95
CA THR A 4 -5.65 23.89 -14.62
C THR A 4 -5.42 23.44 -13.19
N VAL A 5 -4.50 22.51 -12.97
CA VAL A 5 -4.11 22.02 -11.64
C VAL A 5 -2.60 22.15 -11.51
N ASN A 6 -2.12 22.93 -10.53
CA ASN A 6 -0.69 23.16 -10.29
C ASN A 6 0.11 23.50 -11.56
N GLY A 7 -0.45 24.39 -12.38
CA GLY A 7 0.15 24.85 -13.64
C GLY A 7 -0.05 23.90 -14.84
N GLU A 8 -0.50 22.67 -14.60
CA GLU A 8 -0.80 21.70 -15.66
C GLU A 8 -2.14 22.03 -16.34
N LYS A 9 -2.13 22.21 -17.66
CA LYS A 9 -3.35 22.31 -18.46
C LYS A 9 -3.89 20.89 -18.71
N THR A 10 -5.07 20.61 -18.19
CA THR A 10 -5.68 19.27 -18.24
C THR A 10 -7.20 19.37 -18.35
N PHE A 11 -7.91 18.26 -18.13
CA PHE A 11 -9.36 18.23 -18.06
C PHE A 11 -9.83 17.52 -16.78
N ARG A 12 -10.92 18.00 -16.21
CA ARG A 12 -11.78 17.16 -15.38
C ARG A 12 -12.52 16.18 -16.30
N VAL A 13 -12.25 14.90 -16.17
CA VAL A 13 -12.76 13.85 -17.08
C VAL A 13 -13.75 12.94 -16.35
N GLY A 14 -14.79 12.48 -17.03
CA GLY A 14 -15.78 11.64 -16.40
C GLY A 14 -16.73 10.97 -17.38
N ALA A 15 -17.40 9.93 -16.92
CA ALA A 15 -18.38 9.16 -17.68
C ALA A 15 -19.60 8.85 -16.82
N SER A 16 -20.74 8.66 -17.47
CA SER A 16 -21.98 8.26 -16.82
C SER A 16 -22.53 7.01 -17.51
N PHE A 17 -23.03 6.08 -16.71
CA PHE A 17 -23.59 4.82 -17.17
C PHE A 17 -25.04 4.70 -16.68
N ALA A 18 -25.89 4.09 -17.50
CA ALA A 18 -27.25 3.72 -17.10
C ALA A 18 -27.20 2.61 -16.05
N VAL A 19 -28.23 2.52 -15.21
CA VAL A 19 -28.29 1.57 -14.08
C VAL A 19 -29.58 0.78 -14.10
N GLN A 20 -29.55 -0.43 -13.55
CA GLN A 20 -30.77 -1.22 -13.32
C GLN A 20 -31.30 -1.03 -11.88
N PRO A 21 -32.62 -1.08 -11.65
CA PRO A 21 -33.19 -0.87 -10.32
C PRO A 21 -32.68 -1.81 -9.23
N ASP A 22 -32.33 -3.04 -9.56
CA ASP A 22 -31.82 -4.10 -8.67
C ASP A 22 -30.29 -4.31 -8.79
N GLU A 23 -29.58 -3.33 -9.35
CA GLU A 23 -28.13 -3.33 -9.40
C GLU A 23 -27.51 -2.89 -8.05
N HIS A 24 -26.46 -3.59 -7.64
CA HIS A 24 -25.68 -3.37 -6.42
C HIS A 24 -24.19 -3.27 -6.78
N TYR A 25 -23.42 -2.51 -6.00
CA TYR A 25 -22.04 -2.12 -6.34
C TYR A 25 -21.09 -2.39 -5.18
N TYR A 26 -19.93 -2.98 -5.48
CA TYR A 26 -18.89 -3.34 -4.51
C TYR A 26 -17.51 -2.97 -5.06
N GLY A 27 -16.48 -2.97 -4.21
CA GLY A 27 -15.11 -2.63 -4.61
C GLY A 27 -14.72 -1.22 -4.18
N LEU A 28 -14.01 -0.51 -5.05
CA LEU A 28 -13.42 0.83 -4.83
C LEU A 28 -12.32 0.92 -3.76
N GLY A 29 -12.00 -0.21 -3.10
CA GLY A 29 -10.88 -0.35 -2.20
C GLY A 29 -11.37 -0.47 -0.76
N GLN A 30 -10.75 0.26 0.15
CA GLN A 30 -11.09 0.21 1.58
C GLN A 30 -11.74 1.52 2.02
N HIS A 31 -12.89 1.37 2.67
CA HIS A 31 -13.66 2.47 3.26
C HIS A 31 -14.07 2.08 4.68
N GLN A 32 -13.85 2.96 5.66
CA GLN A 32 -14.07 2.71 7.09
C GLN A 32 -15.47 3.15 7.58
N ASP A 33 -16.44 3.26 6.67
CA ASP A 33 -17.80 3.70 7.00
C ASP A 33 -18.75 2.55 7.38
N GLY A 34 -18.31 1.30 7.22
CA GLY A 34 -19.08 0.11 7.60
C GLY A 34 -20.14 -0.32 6.58
N VAL A 35 -20.08 0.18 5.34
CA VAL A 35 -21.09 -0.10 4.30
C VAL A 35 -20.48 -0.90 3.16
N LEU A 36 -21.07 -2.06 2.85
CA LEU A 36 -20.60 -2.92 1.76
C LEU A 36 -21.17 -2.53 0.38
N ASP A 37 -22.49 -2.31 0.28
CA ASP A 37 -23.12 -1.92 -0.99
C ASP A 37 -23.02 -0.40 -1.19
N LEU A 38 -22.36 -0.01 -2.27
CA LEU A 38 -22.03 1.39 -2.57
C LEU A 38 -23.16 2.13 -3.31
N LYS A 39 -24.27 1.44 -3.59
CA LYS A 39 -25.43 2.02 -4.29
C LYS A 39 -25.97 3.27 -3.60
N GLY A 40 -26.21 4.32 -4.39
CA GLY A 40 -26.80 5.58 -3.95
C GLY A 40 -25.84 6.45 -3.13
N ARG A 41 -24.56 6.08 -3.06
CA ARG A 41 -23.54 6.83 -2.32
C ARG A 41 -22.66 7.62 -3.27
N THR A 42 -21.93 8.58 -2.72
CA THR A 42 -20.80 9.22 -3.38
C THR A 42 -19.55 8.86 -2.61
N ILE A 43 -18.61 8.23 -3.31
CA ILE A 43 -17.35 7.73 -2.80
C ILE A 43 -16.25 8.65 -3.29
N ASP A 44 -15.48 9.16 -2.33
CA ASP A 44 -14.24 9.89 -2.59
C ASP A 44 -13.11 8.87 -2.74
N CYS A 45 -12.85 8.44 -3.97
CA CYS A 45 -11.82 7.46 -4.27
C CYS A 45 -10.46 8.17 -4.32
N ARG A 46 -9.83 8.25 -3.14
CA ARG A 46 -8.44 8.64 -2.95
C ARG A 46 -7.79 7.89 -1.79
N HIS A 47 -6.47 7.84 -1.78
CA HIS A 47 -5.73 7.44 -0.57
C HIS A 47 -5.80 8.57 0.44
N TYR A 48 -6.27 8.27 1.64
CA TYR A 48 -6.36 9.26 2.69
C TYR A 48 -6.12 8.61 4.04
N TYR A 49 -4.88 8.70 4.50
CA TYR A 49 -4.42 8.16 5.78
C TYR A 49 -5.25 8.71 6.96
N ASP A 50 -5.43 10.02 7.04
CA ASP A 50 -6.17 10.67 8.14
C ASP A 50 -7.70 10.64 7.95
N ALA A 51 -8.21 9.74 7.11
CA ALA A 51 -9.64 9.59 6.92
C ALA A 51 -10.35 9.26 8.26
N PRO A 52 -11.57 9.76 8.48
CA PRO A 52 -12.31 9.47 9.71
C PRO A 52 -12.46 7.97 9.93
N MET A 53 -12.20 7.52 11.17
CA MET A 53 -12.33 6.12 11.61
C MET A 53 -11.26 5.15 11.06
N GLY A 54 -10.27 5.66 10.33
CA GLY A 54 -9.16 4.91 9.77
C GLY A 54 -8.98 5.24 8.29
N GLU A 55 -7.83 4.84 7.75
CA GLU A 55 -7.43 5.14 6.38
C GLU A 55 -8.44 4.65 5.33
N SER A 56 -8.69 5.50 4.32
CA SER A 56 -9.33 5.11 3.07
C SER A 56 -8.29 4.84 2.00
N VAL A 57 -8.47 3.76 1.24
CA VAL A 57 -7.60 3.33 0.15
C VAL A 57 -8.42 3.23 -1.12
N CYS A 58 -8.02 3.92 -2.17
CA CYS A 58 -8.71 3.88 -3.46
C CYS A 58 -8.09 2.84 -4.39
N VAL A 59 -8.88 1.84 -4.74
CA VAL A 59 -8.57 0.95 -5.86
C VAL A 59 -9.72 1.11 -6.86
N PRO A 60 -9.54 1.84 -7.96
CA PRO A 60 -10.64 2.23 -8.87
C PRO A 60 -11.12 1.06 -9.75
N PHE A 61 -11.51 -0.04 -9.11
CA PHE A 61 -12.19 -1.19 -9.69
C PHE A 61 -13.47 -1.44 -8.89
N MET A 62 -14.61 -1.34 -9.58
CA MET A 62 -15.93 -1.57 -9.01
C MET A 62 -16.58 -2.76 -9.70
N VAL A 63 -17.19 -3.66 -8.95
CA VAL A 63 -17.90 -4.84 -9.46
C VAL A 63 -19.38 -4.77 -9.11
N THR A 64 -20.23 -5.39 -9.92
CA THR A 64 -21.69 -5.38 -9.71
C THR A 64 -22.26 -6.79 -9.61
N ASN A 65 -23.45 -6.90 -9.02
CA ASN A 65 -24.23 -8.15 -9.03
C ASN A 65 -24.77 -8.52 -10.43
N LYS A 66 -24.51 -7.72 -11.46
CA LYS A 66 -24.93 -7.95 -12.86
C LYS A 66 -23.87 -8.63 -13.72
N GLY A 67 -22.79 -9.13 -13.11
CA GLY A 67 -21.76 -9.91 -13.81
C GLY A 67 -20.75 -9.07 -14.59
N TYR A 68 -20.61 -7.78 -14.24
CA TYR A 68 -19.58 -6.93 -14.81
C TYR A 68 -18.88 -6.07 -13.76
N GLY A 69 -17.69 -5.61 -14.09
CA GLY A 69 -16.95 -4.61 -13.34
C GLY A 69 -16.35 -3.53 -14.23
N ILE A 70 -16.08 -2.37 -13.66
CA ILE A 70 -15.47 -1.22 -14.31
C ILE A 70 -14.13 -0.95 -13.64
N VAL A 71 -13.04 -1.09 -14.39
CA VAL A 71 -11.72 -0.56 -14.02
C VAL A 71 -11.63 0.84 -14.60
N TRP A 72 -11.52 1.83 -13.72
CA TRP A 72 -11.33 3.23 -14.11
C TRP A 72 -9.83 3.53 -14.18
N ASP A 73 -9.33 3.72 -15.40
CA ASP A 73 -7.91 3.85 -15.71
C ASP A 73 -7.46 5.31 -15.56
N ASN A 74 -7.50 5.81 -14.32
CA ASN A 74 -7.02 7.14 -13.94
C ASN A 74 -6.54 7.16 -12.47
N PRO A 75 -5.27 7.53 -12.21
CA PRO A 75 -4.71 7.57 -10.86
C PRO A 75 -5.02 8.86 -10.08
N SER A 76 -5.65 9.86 -10.69
CA SER A 76 -6.06 11.09 -9.99
C SER A 76 -7.20 10.81 -8.99
N VAL A 77 -7.38 11.72 -8.03
CA VAL A 77 -8.54 11.73 -7.14
C VAL A 77 -9.81 11.63 -7.97
N THR A 78 -10.65 10.66 -7.64
CA THR A 78 -11.82 10.31 -8.43
C THR A 78 -13.06 10.23 -7.55
N THR A 79 -14.09 11.01 -7.90
CA THR A 79 -15.42 10.86 -7.30
C THR A 79 -16.20 9.79 -8.05
N VAL A 80 -16.79 8.84 -7.32
CA VAL A 80 -17.64 7.78 -7.87
C VAL A 80 -19.00 7.81 -7.20
N SER A 81 -20.08 7.89 -7.99
CA SER A 81 -21.46 7.89 -7.48
C SER A 81 -22.26 6.73 -8.11
N PRO A 82 -22.21 5.51 -7.56
CA PRO A 82 -22.90 4.34 -8.13
C PRO A 82 -24.41 4.42 -7.90
N GLY A 83 -25.22 4.29 -8.96
CA GLY A 83 -26.69 4.24 -8.83
C GLY A 83 -27.37 5.50 -8.28
N LEU A 84 -26.65 6.62 -8.12
CA LEU A 84 -27.20 7.87 -7.58
C LEU A 84 -27.98 8.61 -8.67
N HIS A 85 -29.26 8.96 -8.41
CA HIS A 85 -30.16 9.59 -9.38
C HIS A 85 -30.30 8.81 -10.70
N ASN A 86 -30.45 7.48 -10.62
CA ASN A 86 -30.59 6.57 -11.77
C ASN A 86 -29.41 6.62 -12.76
N ARG A 87 -28.19 6.90 -12.26
CA ARG A 87 -26.95 6.84 -13.03
C ARG A 87 -25.80 6.39 -12.15
N THR A 88 -24.80 5.77 -12.76
CA THR A 88 -23.48 5.58 -12.16
C THR A 88 -22.54 6.59 -12.78
N HIS A 89 -21.96 7.47 -11.98
CA HIS A 89 -21.08 8.55 -12.45
C HIS A 89 -19.67 8.39 -11.91
N TRP A 90 -18.68 8.61 -12.77
CA TRP A 90 -17.26 8.66 -12.43
C TRP A 90 -16.69 9.99 -12.90
N GLN A 91 -15.86 10.62 -12.07
CA GLN A 91 -15.20 11.86 -12.42
C GLN A 91 -13.84 11.97 -11.73
N SER A 92 -12.77 12.08 -12.52
CA SER A 92 -11.42 12.37 -12.04
C SER A 92 -11.09 13.85 -12.19
N GLU A 93 -10.38 14.39 -11.21
CA GLU A 93 -10.00 15.80 -11.18
C GLU A 93 -8.98 16.16 -12.27
N VAL A 94 -8.03 15.26 -12.55
CA VAL A 94 -6.99 15.42 -13.58
C VAL A 94 -7.07 14.29 -14.61
N GLY A 95 -6.96 14.62 -15.90
CA GLY A 95 -6.98 13.63 -16.98
C GLY A 95 -7.02 14.23 -18.38
N GLU A 96 -6.48 13.51 -19.35
CA GLU A 96 -6.47 13.94 -20.77
C GLU A 96 -7.59 13.28 -21.59
N ARG A 97 -8.13 12.17 -21.10
CA ARG A 97 -9.16 11.39 -21.75
C ARG A 97 -9.94 10.59 -20.72
N VAL A 98 -11.15 10.19 -21.09
CA VAL A 98 -11.87 9.13 -20.38
C VAL A 98 -11.28 7.79 -20.81
N SER A 99 -10.76 7.02 -19.84
CA SER A 99 -10.20 5.68 -20.05
C SER A 99 -10.77 4.74 -19.00
N PHE A 100 -11.39 3.64 -19.43
CA PHE A 100 -11.90 2.60 -18.55
C PHE A 100 -11.99 1.27 -19.30
N PHE A 101 -12.03 0.18 -18.54
CA PHE A 101 -12.25 -1.17 -19.05
C PHE A 101 -13.51 -1.73 -18.41
N VAL A 102 -14.34 -2.38 -19.24
CA VAL A 102 -15.46 -3.18 -18.76
C VAL A 102 -15.04 -4.64 -18.81
N ILE A 103 -15.13 -5.31 -17.67
CA ILE A 103 -14.79 -6.72 -17.53
C ILE A 103 -16.09 -7.47 -17.24
N THR A 104 -16.39 -8.51 -18.01
CA THR A 104 -17.59 -9.34 -17.82
C THR A 104 -17.21 -10.79 -17.57
N GLY A 105 -18.08 -11.52 -16.89
CA GLY A 105 -17.94 -12.96 -16.68
C GLY A 105 -19.30 -13.59 -16.40
N ASN A 106 -19.50 -14.84 -16.82
CA ASN A 106 -20.71 -15.60 -16.45
C ASN A 106 -20.68 -16.02 -14.98
N THR A 107 -19.48 -16.05 -14.39
CA THR A 107 -19.23 -16.28 -12.97
C THR A 107 -18.32 -15.18 -12.40
N THR A 108 -18.31 -15.05 -11.08
CA THR A 108 -17.39 -14.16 -10.37
C THR A 108 -15.93 -14.52 -10.63
N ASP A 109 -15.60 -15.81 -10.75
CA ASP A 109 -14.25 -16.29 -11.07
C ASP A 109 -13.80 -15.85 -12.47
N GLU A 110 -14.69 -15.92 -13.47
CA GLU A 110 -14.40 -15.44 -14.83
C GLU A 110 -14.16 -13.92 -14.86
N LEU A 111 -14.94 -13.16 -14.09
CA LEU A 111 -14.78 -11.71 -13.96
C LEU A 111 -13.40 -11.37 -13.36
N TYR A 112 -13.02 -12.00 -12.25
CA TYR A 112 -11.71 -11.76 -11.63
C TYR A 112 -10.55 -12.32 -12.47
N ALA A 113 -10.75 -13.39 -13.24
CA ALA A 113 -9.77 -13.83 -14.23
C ALA A 113 -9.56 -12.78 -15.33
N GLY A 114 -10.63 -12.07 -15.73
CA GLY A 114 -10.54 -10.91 -16.61
C GLY A 114 -9.74 -9.75 -16.00
N TYR A 115 -9.99 -9.44 -14.72
CA TYR A 115 -9.20 -8.44 -13.98
C TYR A 115 -7.72 -8.81 -13.87
N ALA A 116 -7.42 -10.06 -13.54
CA ALA A 116 -6.06 -10.57 -13.45
C ALA A 116 -5.33 -10.53 -14.80
N ARG A 117 -6.03 -10.77 -15.91
CA ARG A 117 -5.46 -10.64 -17.27
C ARG A 117 -5.06 -9.19 -17.58
N LEU A 118 -5.84 -8.22 -17.12
CA LEU A 118 -5.57 -6.81 -17.35
C LEU A 118 -4.48 -6.25 -16.42
N THR A 119 -4.47 -6.66 -15.14
CA THR A 119 -3.69 -5.98 -14.09
C THR A 119 -2.60 -6.83 -13.44
N GLY A 120 -2.56 -8.13 -13.73
CA GLY A 120 -1.63 -9.11 -13.18
C GLY A 120 -2.31 -10.10 -12.23
N GLY A 121 -1.83 -11.35 -12.23
CA GLY A 121 -2.32 -12.39 -11.33
C GLY A 121 -1.76 -12.27 -9.92
N THR A 122 -2.58 -12.58 -8.90
CA THR A 122 -2.13 -12.66 -7.51
C THR A 122 -1.24 -13.89 -7.33
N PRO A 123 0.03 -13.74 -6.91
CA PRO A 123 0.88 -14.88 -6.63
C PRO A 123 0.42 -15.58 -5.36
N LEU A 124 0.59 -16.91 -5.30
CA LEU A 124 0.33 -17.68 -4.09
C LEU A 124 1.37 -17.32 -3.01
N PRO A 125 0.96 -16.87 -1.81
CA PRO A 125 1.87 -16.60 -0.71
C PRO A 125 2.64 -17.84 -0.26
N PRO A 126 3.76 -17.67 0.46
CA PRO A 126 4.38 -18.77 1.20
C PRO A 126 3.43 -19.28 2.29
N LYS A 127 3.54 -20.56 2.64
CA LYS A 127 2.66 -21.20 3.64
C LYS A 127 2.61 -20.45 4.97
N ALA A 128 3.75 -19.91 5.40
CA ALA A 128 3.88 -19.14 6.64
C ALA A 128 2.96 -17.91 6.71
N ALA A 129 2.60 -17.31 5.57
CA ALA A 129 1.71 -16.15 5.52
C ALA A 129 0.25 -16.49 5.91
N PHE A 130 -0.11 -17.77 5.97
CA PHE A 130 -1.41 -18.25 6.46
C PHE A 130 -1.37 -18.67 7.94
N GLY A 131 -0.19 -18.59 8.58
CA GLY A 131 -0.02 -18.85 10.00
C GLY A 131 -0.27 -17.60 10.85
N LEU A 132 0.01 -17.70 12.15
CA LEU A 132 -0.04 -16.53 13.03
C LEU A 132 1.14 -15.60 12.75
N ILE A 133 0.82 -14.34 12.46
CA ILE A 133 1.76 -13.22 12.32
C ILE A 133 1.74 -12.42 13.63
N GLN A 134 2.81 -12.53 14.41
CA GLN A 134 2.94 -11.82 15.68
C GLN A 134 3.65 -10.48 15.47
N SER A 135 2.94 -9.40 15.78
CA SER A 135 3.43 -8.02 15.72
C SER A 135 3.04 -7.22 16.97
N LYS A 136 3.73 -6.11 17.21
CA LYS A 136 3.30 -4.99 18.06
C LYS A 136 4.10 -3.76 17.65
N ALA A 137 3.57 -2.56 17.94
CA ALA A 137 4.31 -1.30 17.93
C ALA A 137 4.85 -0.99 19.34
N ARG A 138 6.08 -1.35 19.70
CA ARG A 138 7.15 -2.00 18.91
C ARG A 138 7.99 -2.95 19.76
N TYR A 139 8.66 -3.95 19.17
CA TYR A 139 9.73 -4.67 19.87
C TYR A 139 10.97 -3.77 19.98
N GLU A 140 11.44 -3.54 21.20
CA GLU A 140 12.49 -2.56 21.51
C GLU A 140 13.90 -3.13 21.36
N SER A 141 14.05 -4.46 21.34
CA SER A 141 15.37 -5.11 21.23
C SER A 141 15.31 -6.54 20.67
N GLN A 142 16.46 -7.02 20.21
CA GLN A 142 16.65 -8.41 19.81
C GLN A 142 16.30 -9.39 20.93
N ALA A 143 16.66 -9.06 22.18
CA ALA A 143 16.39 -9.93 23.33
C ALA A 143 14.88 -10.06 23.58
N GLU A 144 14.12 -8.97 23.44
CA GLU A 144 12.68 -8.98 23.57
C GLU A 144 12.02 -9.82 22.46
N MET A 145 12.38 -9.59 21.19
CA MET A 145 11.82 -10.32 20.05
C MET A 145 12.04 -11.84 20.20
N LEU A 146 13.26 -12.27 20.55
CA LEU A 146 13.57 -13.68 20.81
C LEU A 146 12.86 -14.21 22.06
N GLY A 147 12.74 -13.40 23.11
CA GLY A 147 12.01 -13.76 24.33
C GLY A 147 10.53 -14.07 24.08
N ILE A 148 9.88 -13.29 23.21
CA ILE A 148 8.49 -13.51 22.80
C ILE A 148 8.37 -14.79 21.96
N ALA A 149 9.23 -14.96 20.95
CA ALA A 149 9.27 -16.16 20.12
C ALA A 149 9.48 -17.44 20.95
N GLN A 150 10.43 -17.41 21.89
CA GLN A 150 10.63 -18.51 22.86
C GLN A 150 9.41 -18.69 23.76
N GLY A 151 8.72 -17.61 24.13
CA GLY A 151 7.50 -17.64 24.91
C GLY A 151 6.38 -18.42 24.24
N TYR A 152 6.21 -18.27 22.92
CA TYR A 152 5.29 -19.08 22.11
C TYR A 152 5.68 -20.56 22.13
N ARG A 153 6.97 -20.88 21.88
CA ARG A 153 7.46 -22.26 21.87
C ARG A 153 7.32 -22.94 23.23
N LYS A 154 7.63 -22.25 24.34
CA LYS A 154 7.44 -22.76 25.72
C LYS A 154 5.98 -23.08 26.07
N ARG A 155 5.03 -22.43 25.38
CA ARG A 155 3.59 -22.59 25.62
C ARG A 155 2.90 -23.49 24.59
N ASP A 156 3.66 -24.10 23.69
CA ASP A 156 3.15 -24.92 22.59
C ASP A 156 2.10 -24.20 21.72
N LEU A 157 2.32 -22.89 21.48
CA LEU A 157 1.43 -22.07 20.66
C LEU A 157 1.96 -21.97 19.22
N PRO A 158 1.08 -22.09 18.21
CA PRO A 158 1.46 -21.96 16.81
C PRO A 158 1.84 -20.53 16.49
N ILE A 159 2.93 -20.38 15.73
CA ILE A 159 3.41 -19.09 15.22
C ILE A 159 4.37 -19.35 14.06
N ASP A 160 4.20 -18.55 13.00
CA ASP A 160 4.94 -18.68 11.76
C ASP A 160 5.77 -17.44 11.45
N ILE A 161 5.32 -16.24 11.81
CA ILE A 161 6.01 -14.98 11.46
C ILE A 161 6.12 -14.06 12.68
N MET A 162 7.32 -13.52 12.90
CA MET A 162 7.58 -12.41 13.82
C MET A 162 7.80 -11.11 13.03
N VAL A 163 7.18 -10.01 13.44
CA VAL A 163 7.32 -8.70 12.76
C VAL A 163 8.16 -7.75 13.60
N LEU A 164 9.23 -7.19 13.04
CA LEU A 164 9.96 -6.08 13.64
C LEU A 164 9.44 -4.75 13.10
N ASP A 165 8.78 -3.98 13.95
CA ASP A 165 8.16 -2.68 13.65
C ASP A 165 9.21 -1.54 13.52
N TRP A 166 8.74 -0.31 13.31
CA TRP A 166 9.51 0.95 13.19
C TRP A 166 10.44 1.25 14.37
N PHE A 167 11.36 2.21 14.18
CA PHE A 167 12.40 2.62 15.14
C PHE A 167 13.42 1.52 15.54
N HIS A 168 13.58 0.48 14.73
CA HIS A 168 14.75 -0.41 14.81
C HIS A 168 15.99 0.18 14.15
N TRP A 169 15.83 1.25 13.36
CA TRP A 169 16.90 1.97 12.66
C TRP A 169 17.56 3.02 13.55
N THR A 170 18.77 3.46 13.19
CA THR A 170 19.46 4.55 13.90
C THR A 170 18.79 5.91 13.66
N ARG A 171 18.23 6.10 12.46
CA ARG A 171 17.45 7.28 12.05
C ARG A 171 16.58 6.94 10.83
N MET A 172 15.42 7.57 10.70
CA MET A 172 14.53 7.33 9.56
C MET A 172 15.23 7.74 8.25
N GLY A 173 15.23 6.83 7.26
CA GLY A 173 15.96 6.98 6.00
C GLY A 173 17.38 6.42 5.99
N GLN A 174 17.92 5.95 7.12
CA GLN A 174 19.24 5.28 7.11
C GLN A 174 19.21 3.92 6.43
N LEU A 175 18.04 3.26 6.42
CA LEU A 175 17.85 1.90 5.92
C LEU A 175 18.87 0.95 6.56
N ASP A 176 18.96 0.99 7.89
CA ASP A 176 19.85 0.19 8.72
C ASP A 176 19.12 -0.40 9.92
N ILE A 177 19.82 -1.22 10.70
CA ILE A 177 19.33 -1.80 11.95
C ILE A 177 20.31 -1.39 13.05
N ASP A 178 19.83 -0.70 14.08
CA ASP A 178 20.63 -0.18 15.19
C ASP A 178 21.19 -1.32 16.04
N ARG A 179 22.50 -1.50 15.95
CA ARG A 179 23.24 -2.56 16.64
C ARG A 179 23.30 -2.39 18.17
N THR A 180 22.90 -1.23 18.69
CA THR A 180 22.76 -1.02 20.14
C THR A 180 21.63 -1.86 20.71
N PHE A 181 20.50 -1.93 19.99
CA PHE A 181 19.29 -2.65 20.41
C PHE A 181 19.17 -4.04 19.77
N PHE A 182 19.72 -4.18 18.56
CA PHE A 182 19.76 -5.41 17.79
C PHE A 182 21.23 -5.73 17.43
N PRO A 183 22.03 -6.24 18.38
CA PRO A 183 23.48 -6.43 18.18
C PRO A 183 23.83 -7.48 17.11
N ASP A 184 22.99 -8.50 16.91
CA ASP A 184 23.19 -9.55 15.91
C ASP A 184 21.87 -9.97 15.21
N PRO A 185 21.29 -9.10 14.35
CA PRO A 185 20.10 -9.38 13.54
C PRO A 185 20.19 -10.68 12.75
N LYS A 186 21.37 -10.98 12.19
CA LYS A 186 21.61 -12.23 11.46
C LYS A 186 21.47 -13.45 12.36
N GLY A 187 22.10 -13.46 13.53
CA GLY A 187 21.94 -14.51 14.53
C GLY A 187 20.52 -14.59 15.10
N MET A 188 19.86 -13.44 15.28
CA MET A 188 18.45 -13.36 15.69
C MET A 188 17.55 -14.09 14.69
N ASN A 189 17.64 -13.75 13.41
CA ASN A 189 16.85 -14.38 12.35
C ASN A 189 17.21 -15.87 12.17
N ALA A 190 18.48 -16.25 12.32
CA ALA A 190 18.88 -17.66 12.32
C ALA A 190 18.24 -18.43 13.50
N THR A 191 18.16 -17.81 14.67
CA THR A 191 17.49 -18.38 15.85
C THR A 191 15.99 -18.55 15.62
N LEU A 192 15.31 -17.55 15.07
CA LEU A 192 13.89 -17.65 14.67
C LEU A 192 13.66 -18.81 13.69
N LYS A 193 14.50 -18.92 12.66
CA LYS A 193 14.45 -20.00 11.66
C LYS A 193 14.66 -21.38 12.29
N SER A 194 15.57 -21.51 13.26
CA SER A 194 15.77 -22.76 14.00
C SER A 194 14.54 -23.20 14.80
N MET A 195 13.66 -22.26 15.16
CA MET A 195 12.37 -22.52 15.80
C MET A 195 11.23 -22.70 14.78
N GLY A 196 11.51 -22.72 13.48
CA GLY A 196 10.49 -22.83 12.42
C GLY A 196 9.70 -21.53 12.20
N MET A 197 10.25 -20.38 12.57
CA MET A 197 9.63 -19.07 12.34
C MET A 197 10.35 -18.30 11.22
N HIS A 198 9.61 -17.40 10.59
CA HIS A 198 10.08 -16.40 9.63
C HIS A 198 10.02 -15.00 10.23
N SER A 199 10.55 -14.01 9.51
CA SER A 199 10.50 -12.62 9.94
C SER A 199 10.15 -11.63 8.84
N ILE A 200 9.38 -10.61 9.24
CA ILE A 200 9.08 -9.39 8.51
C ILE A 200 9.74 -8.22 9.24
N ILE A 201 10.20 -7.21 8.50
CA ILE A 201 10.70 -5.95 9.06
C ILE A 201 10.06 -4.76 8.36
N SER A 202 9.67 -3.74 9.12
CA SER A 202 9.16 -2.46 8.61
C SER A 202 10.24 -1.71 7.85
N VAL A 203 9.91 -1.12 6.70
CA VAL A 203 10.80 -0.28 5.91
C VAL A 203 9.99 0.90 5.38
N TRP A 204 10.37 2.11 5.79
CA TRP A 204 9.67 3.33 5.40
C TRP A 204 10.36 4.01 4.21
N PRO A 205 9.59 4.63 3.29
CA PRO A 205 10.11 5.43 2.17
C PRO A 205 10.45 6.88 2.56
N ARG A 206 10.64 7.16 3.86
CA ARG A 206 10.80 8.50 4.43
C ARG A 206 12.27 8.73 4.83
N PHE A 207 12.81 9.92 4.56
CA PHE A 207 14.22 10.24 4.77
C PHE A 207 14.38 11.55 5.54
N GLU A 208 14.85 11.49 6.79
CA GLU A 208 15.24 12.68 7.56
C GLU A 208 16.43 13.39 6.89
N ARG A 209 16.52 14.72 7.01
CA ARG A 209 17.63 15.52 6.46
C ARG A 209 19.01 15.03 6.90
N GLU A 210 19.12 14.57 8.15
CA GLU A 210 20.37 14.08 8.72
C GLU A 210 20.64 12.60 8.42
N SER A 211 19.77 11.92 7.66
CA SER A 211 20.03 10.55 7.21
C SER A 211 21.15 10.53 6.16
N ARG A 212 21.95 9.45 6.12
CA ARG A 212 23.13 9.37 5.25
C ARG A 212 22.82 9.39 3.74
N TYR A 213 21.55 9.19 3.38
CA TYR A 213 21.10 9.13 2.00
C TYR A 213 20.35 10.38 1.53
N TYR A 214 20.00 11.30 2.43
CA TYR A 214 19.20 12.47 2.08
C TYR A 214 19.85 13.33 0.98
N ASP A 215 21.11 13.72 1.16
CA ASP A 215 21.83 14.56 0.19
C ASP A 215 22.02 13.86 -1.15
N TYR A 216 22.27 12.54 -1.11
CA TYR A 216 22.38 11.73 -2.33
C TYR A 216 21.07 11.71 -3.11
N LEU A 217 19.95 11.45 -2.42
CA LEU A 217 18.62 11.39 -3.04
C LEU A 217 18.16 12.77 -3.55
N THR A 218 18.45 13.82 -2.80
CA THR A 218 18.22 15.21 -3.21
C THR A 218 18.99 15.54 -4.48
N THR A 219 20.29 15.22 -4.52
CA THR A 219 21.14 15.46 -5.70
C THR A 219 20.66 14.68 -6.93
N LYS A 220 20.05 13.52 -6.73
CA LYS A 220 19.47 12.71 -7.80
C LYS A 220 18.08 13.17 -8.25
N GLY A 221 17.43 14.07 -7.51
CA GLY A 221 16.03 14.45 -7.76
C GLY A 221 15.06 13.29 -7.51
N TRP A 222 15.37 12.42 -6.54
CA TRP A 222 14.57 11.21 -6.23
C TRP A 222 13.67 11.37 -5.01
N LEU A 223 13.41 12.61 -4.59
CA LEU A 223 12.51 12.94 -3.50
C LEU A 223 11.33 13.76 -4.06
N LEU A 224 10.16 13.61 -3.44
CA LEU A 224 9.00 14.48 -3.70
C LEU A 224 9.41 15.95 -3.49
N HIS A 225 9.04 16.80 -4.44
CA HIS A 225 9.44 18.21 -4.44
C HIS A 225 8.26 19.13 -4.73
N ASP A 226 8.38 20.40 -4.37
CA ASP A 226 7.42 21.44 -4.71
C ASP A 226 7.63 21.98 -6.14
N ALA A 227 6.80 22.95 -6.54
CA ALA A 227 6.86 23.56 -7.88
C ALA A 227 8.19 24.27 -8.18
N ASP A 228 8.92 24.70 -7.15
CA ASP A 228 10.22 25.37 -7.27
C ASP A 228 11.38 24.36 -7.28
N GLY A 229 11.10 23.06 -7.14
CA GLY A 229 12.07 21.98 -7.11
C GLY A 229 12.68 21.72 -5.73
N SER A 230 12.16 22.37 -4.68
CA SER A 230 12.64 22.15 -3.31
C SER A 230 12.02 20.87 -2.74
N VAL A 231 12.85 20.08 -2.05
CA VAL A 231 12.39 18.82 -1.43
C VAL A 231 11.35 19.10 -0.36
N VAL A 232 10.25 18.35 -0.39
CA VAL A 232 9.18 18.38 0.61
C VAL A 232 9.59 17.51 1.79
N ASP A 233 9.72 18.10 2.97
CA ASP A 233 10.26 17.45 4.16
C ASP A 233 9.25 17.46 5.32
N GLY A 234 8.35 16.47 5.31
CA GLY A 234 7.38 16.20 6.37
C GLY A 234 6.25 17.23 6.51
N LEU A 235 5.23 16.86 7.28
CA LEU A 235 4.23 17.79 7.79
C LEU A 235 4.61 18.19 9.22
N PRO A 236 4.60 19.48 9.60
CA PRO A 236 4.91 19.93 10.96
C PRO A 236 4.02 19.33 12.08
N VAL A 237 2.92 18.67 11.70
CA VAL A 237 1.84 18.21 12.60
C VAL A 237 1.98 16.72 12.96
N ARG A 238 2.75 15.93 12.20
CA ARG A 238 2.91 14.51 12.53
C ARG A 238 3.95 14.30 13.64
N ALA A 239 3.68 13.34 14.53
CA ALA A 239 4.48 13.09 15.73
C ALA A 239 5.77 12.31 15.44
N ASP A 240 5.82 11.64 14.30
CA ASP A 240 7.00 11.06 13.69
C ASP A 240 7.75 12.15 12.90
N ARG A 241 9.05 12.24 13.12
CA ARG A 241 9.89 13.36 12.66
C ARG A 241 9.69 13.68 11.18
N ALA A 242 9.85 14.95 10.80
CA ALA A 242 9.86 15.35 9.40
C ALA A 242 10.86 14.54 8.57
N GLY A 243 10.41 14.05 7.42
CA GLY A 243 11.25 13.37 6.44
C GLY A 243 10.75 13.62 5.03
N ALA A 244 11.62 13.50 4.05
CA ALA A 244 11.26 13.56 2.64
C ALA A 244 10.79 12.20 2.13
N LEU A 245 9.83 12.21 1.20
CA LEU A 245 9.31 10.98 0.58
C LEU A 245 10.15 10.60 -0.64
N LEU A 246 10.60 9.35 -0.70
CA LEU A 246 11.22 8.78 -1.91
C LEU A 246 10.21 8.75 -3.05
N ASP A 247 10.57 9.37 -4.18
CA ASP A 247 9.79 9.30 -5.40
C ASP A 247 9.94 7.91 -6.06
N SER A 248 9.04 7.01 -5.71
CA SER A 248 9.00 5.66 -6.28
C SER A 248 8.39 5.62 -7.68
N THR A 249 7.95 6.73 -8.25
CA THR A 249 7.57 6.77 -9.67
C THR A 249 8.81 6.71 -10.57
N ASN A 250 9.96 7.16 -10.08
CA ASN A 250 11.25 7.03 -10.74
C ASN A 250 11.77 5.58 -10.67
N PRO A 251 12.01 4.89 -11.81
CA PRO A 251 12.53 3.51 -11.82
C PRO A 251 13.91 3.37 -11.16
N ASP A 252 14.80 4.35 -11.32
CA ASP A 252 16.15 4.29 -10.75
C ASP A 252 16.11 4.42 -9.21
N ALA A 253 15.19 5.24 -8.70
CA ALA A 253 14.96 5.37 -7.27
C ALA A 253 14.43 4.05 -6.66
N ARG A 254 13.52 3.35 -7.37
CA ARG A 254 13.02 2.03 -6.96
C ARG A 254 14.13 0.98 -6.94
N GLU A 255 14.95 0.93 -7.99
CA GLU A 255 16.07 -0.01 -8.07
C GLU A 255 17.08 0.26 -6.95
N TRP A 256 17.42 1.52 -6.71
CA TRP A 256 18.30 1.92 -5.62
C TRP A 256 17.75 1.53 -4.24
N PHE A 257 16.47 1.81 -3.99
CA PHE A 257 15.82 1.53 -2.71
C PHE A 257 15.82 0.03 -2.40
N TRP A 258 15.42 -0.79 -3.38
CA TRP A 258 15.55 -2.24 -3.28
C TRP A 258 17.00 -2.67 -3.02
N GLY A 259 17.97 -2.08 -3.74
CA GLY A 259 19.38 -2.37 -3.52
C GLY A 259 19.82 -2.13 -2.06
N LYS A 260 19.37 -1.04 -1.45
CA LYS A 260 19.66 -0.76 -0.03
C LYS A 260 18.94 -1.71 0.93
N ILE A 261 17.68 -2.05 0.67
CA ILE A 261 16.96 -3.07 1.43
C ILE A 261 17.69 -4.41 1.35
N ARG A 262 18.07 -4.85 0.15
CA ARG A 262 18.79 -6.10 -0.07
C ARG A 262 20.10 -6.14 0.71
N ASP A 263 20.91 -5.09 0.56
CA ASP A 263 22.28 -5.06 1.07
C ASP A 263 22.34 -4.86 2.59
N ASN A 264 21.43 -4.06 3.16
CA ASN A 264 21.48 -3.69 4.59
C ASN A 264 20.50 -4.46 5.48
N ILE A 265 19.40 -4.98 4.92
CA ILE A 265 18.29 -5.57 5.69
C ILE A 265 18.11 -7.04 5.33
N ALA A 266 17.93 -7.36 4.05
CA ALA A 266 17.73 -8.75 3.62
C ALA A 266 18.97 -9.63 3.90
N SER A 267 20.16 -9.06 3.76
CA SER A 267 21.44 -9.70 4.09
C SER A 267 21.58 -10.10 5.57
N GLU A 268 20.78 -9.47 6.45
CA GLU A 268 20.66 -9.78 7.88
C GLU A 268 19.64 -10.90 8.17
N GLY A 269 19.12 -11.56 7.13
CA GLY A 269 18.35 -12.79 7.26
C GLY A 269 16.83 -12.62 7.40
N PHE A 270 16.31 -11.40 7.29
CA PHE A 270 14.86 -11.15 7.18
C PHE A 270 14.30 -11.73 5.88
N ASP A 271 13.12 -12.34 5.96
CA ASP A 271 12.51 -13.02 4.81
C ASP A 271 11.72 -12.02 3.95
N TRP A 272 10.92 -11.16 4.58
CA TRP A 272 9.96 -10.28 3.92
C TRP A 272 9.94 -8.87 4.52
N PHE A 273 9.23 -7.95 3.86
CA PHE A 273 9.22 -6.54 4.24
C PHE A 273 7.80 -6.03 4.43
N TRP A 274 7.64 -5.24 5.46
CA TRP A 274 6.49 -4.37 5.65
C TRP A 274 6.85 -3.02 5.07
N LEU A 275 6.28 -2.71 3.90
CA LEU A 275 6.39 -1.39 3.28
C LEU A 275 5.25 -0.56 3.83
N ASP A 276 5.55 0.18 4.87
CA ASP A 276 4.61 1.10 5.49
C ASP A 276 4.56 2.44 4.72
N GLU A 277 3.62 3.31 5.05
CA GLU A 277 3.54 4.67 4.48
C GLU A 277 3.34 4.67 2.96
N THR A 278 2.56 3.71 2.46
CA THR A 278 2.41 3.44 1.01
C THR A 278 1.34 4.28 0.32
N GLU A 279 0.55 5.08 1.05
CA GLU A 279 -0.53 5.91 0.52
C GLU A 279 -0.07 6.92 -0.54
N PRO A 280 0.95 7.79 -0.30
CA PRO A 280 1.87 7.91 0.84
C PRO A 280 1.46 8.97 1.88
N ASP A 281 2.06 8.87 3.07
CA ASP A 281 1.78 9.74 4.22
C ASP A 281 2.04 11.25 3.97
N LEU A 282 3.03 11.57 3.13
CA LEU A 282 3.11 12.88 2.47
C LEU A 282 2.16 12.90 1.28
N ILE A 283 1.01 13.53 1.49
CA ILE A 283 -0.01 13.74 0.45
C ILE A 283 0.66 14.44 -0.74
N PRO A 284 0.62 13.83 -1.95
CA PRO A 284 1.38 14.34 -3.09
C PRO A 284 0.70 15.53 -3.79
N ASP A 285 -0.55 15.86 -3.47
CA ASP A 285 -1.29 16.98 -4.05
C ASP A 285 -0.55 18.31 -3.84
N GLY A 286 -0.42 19.13 -4.89
CA GLY A 286 0.40 20.35 -4.82
C GLY A 286 1.91 20.13 -4.98
N HIS A 287 2.36 18.89 -4.96
CA HIS A 287 3.76 18.49 -5.10
C HIS A 287 3.99 17.67 -6.37
N PHE A 288 5.24 17.32 -6.64
CA PHE A 288 5.66 16.75 -7.91
C PHE A 288 6.51 15.51 -7.71
N PHE A 289 6.09 14.44 -8.37
CA PHE A 289 6.93 13.29 -8.68
C PHE A 289 7.70 13.56 -9.98
N SER A 290 8.73 12.75 -10.27
CA SER A 290 9.48 12.82 -11.53
C SER A 290 8.63 12.60 -12.78
N ILE A 291 7.48 11.93 -12.65
CA ILE A 291 6.53 11.71 -13.75
C ILE A 291 5.45 12.79 -13.88
N GLY A 292 5.42 13.78 -12.98
CA GLY A 292 4.48 14.90 -13.00
C GLY A 292 3.82 15.20 -11.65
N SER A 293 2.77 16.02 -11.70
CA SER A 293 2.04 16.48 -10.52
C SER A 293 1.46 15.32 -9.70
N GLY A 294 1.54 15.41 -8.38
CA GLY A 294 0.91 14.48 -7.47
C GLY A 294 -0.61 14.45 -7.59
N ASP A 295 -1.26 15.56 -7.96
CA ASP A 295 -2.72 15.59 -8.20
C ASP A 295 -3.14 14.66 -9.35
N ARG A 296 -2.24 14.45 -10.33
CA ARG A 296 -2.44 13.51 -11.43
C ARG A 296 -2.25 12.08 -10.98
N TYR A 297 -1.27 11.83 -10.10
CA TYR A 297 -0.81 10.50 -9.73
C TYR A 297 -1.10 10.14 -8.28
N HIS A 298 -2.09 10.79 -7.66
CA HIS A 298 -2.41 10.70 -6.24
C HIS A 298 -2.48 9.25 -5.76
N ASN A 299 -3.21 8.41 -6.50
CA ASN A 299 -3.45 7.03 -6.11
C ASN A 299 -2.35 6.04 -6.54
N LEU A 300 -1.37 6.47 -7.35
CA LEU A 300 -0.44 5.56 -8.04
C LEU A 300 0.67 5.01 -7.13
N TYR A 301 1.09 5.78 -6.13
CA TYR A 301 2.29 5.51 -5.34
C TYR A 301 2.40 4.07 -4.78
N PRO A 302 1.36 3.49 -4.14
CA PRO A 302 1.47 2.15 -3.57
C PRO A 302 1.82 1.08 -4.61
N LEU A 303 1.32 1.20 -5.85
CA LEU A 303 1.64 0.27 -6.92
C LEU A 303 3.13 0.30 -7.25
N VAL A 304 3.65 1.48 -7.55
CA VAL A 304 5.03 1.60 -8.04
C VAL A 304 6.02 1.31 -6.91
N HIS A 305 5.73 1.75 -5.68
CA HIS A 305 6.59 1.48 -4.52
C HIS A 305 6.72 -0.02 -4.25
N THR A 306 5.59 -0.72 -4.12
CA THR A 306 5.61 -2.18 -3.89
C THR A 306 6.18 -2.96 -5.07
N SER A 307 5.98 -2.49 -6.31
CA SER A 307 6.54 -3.15 -7.52
C SER A 307 8.06 -3.13 -7.49
N GLY A 308 8.69 -2.03 -7.06
CA GLY A 308 10.15 -1.94 -6.99
C GLY A 308 10.79 -3.01 -6.10
N VAL A 309 10.20 -3.24 -4.91
CA VAL A 309 10.66 -4.28 -3.98
C VAL A 309 10.30 -5.68 -4.47
N ALA A 310 9.09 -5.87 -5.02
CA ALA A 310 8.66 -7.17 -5.53
C ALA A 310 9.51 -7.67 -6.70
N GLU A 311 9.76 -6.80 -7.69
CA GLU A 311 10.57 -7.10 -8.88
C GLU A 311 12.04 -7.32 -8.49
N GLY A 312 12.59 -6.46 -7.64
CA GLY A 312 13.95 -6.61 -7.12
C GLY A 312 14.14 -7.90 -6.34
N SER A 313 13.19 -8.24 -5.46
CA SER A 313 13.18 -9.49 -4.70
C SER A 313 13.06 -10.71 -5.61
N ALA A 314 12.19 -10.69 -6.62
CA ALA A 314 12.06 -11.79 -7.57
C ALA A 314 13.36 -12.02 -8.36
N ARG A 315 14.07 -10.94 -8.72
CA ARG A 315 15.36 -11.00 -9.41
C ARG A 315 16.48 -11.54 -8.52
N ASP A 316 16.62 -11.00 -7.30
CA ASP A 316 17.77 -11.25 -6.44
C ASP A 316 17.56 -12.42 -5.45
N ARG A 317 16.30 -12.83 -5.23
CA ARG A 317 15.89 -13.92 -4.33
C ARG A 317 14.83 -14.83 -5.02
N PRO A 318 15.13 -15.44 -6.18
CA PRO A 318 14.14 -16.09 -7.04
C PRO A 318 13.45 -17.32 -6.42
N THR A 319 14.01 -17.90 -5.36
CA THR A 319 13.40 -19.02 -4.63
C THR A 319 12.48 -18.57 -3.49
N MET A 320 12.46 -17.26 -3.18
CA MET A 320 11.64 -16.68 -2.13
C MET A 320 10.37 -16.11 -2.75
N ARG A 321 9.19 -16.62 -2.36
CA ARG A 321 7.92 -16.00 -2.73
C ARG A 321 7.80 -14.64 -2.04
N ASN A 322 7.39 -13.62 -2.79
CA ASN A 322 7.17 -12.30 -2.23
C ASN A 322 6.00 -12.31 -1.24
N VAL A 323 6.24 -11.69 -0.09
CA VAL A 323 5.22 -11.18 0.82
C VAL A 323 5.63 -9.74 1.09
N ILE A 324 4.72 -8.82 0.82
CA ILE A 324 4.88 -7.41 1.13
C ILE A 324 3.69 -7.03 1.99
N LEU A 325 3.91 -6.76 3.28
CA LEU A 325 2.87 -6.16 4.10
C LEU A 325 2.77 -4.69 3.68
N ALA A 326 1.66 -4.27 3.07
CA ALA A 326 1.48 -2.91 2.51
C ALA A 326 0.17 -2.29 2.99
N ARG A 327 0.19 -0.98 3.24
CA ARG A 327 -0.92 -0.27 3.89
C ARG A 327 -1.99 0.17 2.90
N ALA A 328 -1.54 0.57 1.71
CA ALA A 328 -2.36 1.03 0.60
C ALA A 328 -2.09 0.23 -0.67
N ALA A 329 -3.00 0.34 -1.63
CA ALA A 329 -2.97 -0.41 -2.87
C ALA A 329 -3.49 0.43 -4.03
N TYR A 330 -3.19 0.01 -5.26
CA TYR A 330 -3.80 0.56 -6.47
C TYR A 330 -4.06 -0.58 -7.45
N LEU A 331 -4.59 -0.27 -8.64
CA LEU A 331 -4.84 -1.26 -9.69
C LEU A 331 -3.58 -2.08 -9.98
N GLY A 332 -3.68 -3.40 -9.81
CA GLY A 332 -2.57 -4.31 -10.08
C GLY A 332 -1.59 -4.53 -8.94
N SER A 333 -1.74 -3.87 -7.78
CA SER A 333 -0.85 -4.07 -6.63
C SER A 333 -0.86 -5.52 -6.11
N GLN A 334 -1.92 -6.29 -6.35
CA GLN A 334 -2.02 -7.69 -5.96
C GLN A 334 -0.93 -8.57 -6.59
N ARG A 335 -0.39 -8.20 -7.76
CA ARG A 335 0.63 -9.00 -8.45
C ARG A 335 1.98 -8.98 -7.74
N ASN A 336 2.18 -8.03 -6.83
CA ASN A 336 3.44 -7.80 -6.13
C ASN A 336 3.61 -8.71 -4.89
N GLY A 337 2.63 -9.57 -4.59
CA GLY A 337 2.63 -10.40 -3.38
C GLY A 337 2.22 -9.60 -2.14
N GLY A 338 1.33 -8.62 -2.30
CA GLY A 338 0.82 -7.80 -1.21
C GLY A 338 -0.06 -8.59 -0.24
N LEU A 339 0.22 -8.46 1.05
CA LEU A 339 -0.70 -8.68 2.15
C LEU A 339 -1.11 -7.29 2.64
N PHE A 340 -2.36 -6.92 2.46
CA PHE A 340 -2.83 -5.58 2.83
C PHE A 340 -3.43 -5.58 4.22
N TRP A 341 -3.33 -4.48 4.96
CA TRP A 341 -4.04 -4.36 6.23
C TRP A 341 -4.81 -3.05 6.36
N SER A 342 -5.76 -2.99 7.28
CA SER A 342 -6.69 -1.88 7.44
C SER A 342 -6.11 -0.61 8.05
N SER A 343 -4.78 -0.51 8.19
CA SER A 343 -4.08 0.63 8.79
C SER A 343 -4.45 0.85 10.27
N ASP A 344 -4.14 2.05 10.77
CA ASP A 344 -4.21 2.46 12.17
C ASP A 344 -5.65 2.71 12.66
N VAL A 345 -6.43 1.64 12.72
CA VAL A 345 -7.81 1.67 13.23
C VAL A 345 -7.85 1.82 14.75
N GLN A 346 -8.93 2.40 15.25
CA GLN A 346 -9.13 2.52 16.69
C GLN A 346 -9.49 1.18 17.33
N SER A 347 -9.00 0.92 18.55
CA SER A 347 -9.31 -0.29 19.32
C SER A 347 -10.72 -0.24 19.94
N THR A 348 -11.76 -0.25 19.11
CA THR A 348 -13.18 -0.20 19.54
C THR A 348 -14.02 -1.28 18.86
N TRP A 349 -15.14 -1.65 19.48
CA TRP A 349 -16.12 -2.58 18.89
C TRP A 349 -16.72 -2.06 17.58
N GLU A 350 -16.80 -0.73 17.43
CA GLU A 350 -17.29 -0.08 16.23
C GLU A 350 -16.30 -0.25 15.07
N ALA A 351 -15.01 -0.04 15.32
CA ALA A 351 -13.95 -0.31 14.34
C ALA A 351 -13.94 -1.80 13.94
N LEU A 352 -14.02 -2.72 14.91
CA LEU A 352 -14.09 -4.16 14.61
C LEU A 352 -15.27 -4.51 13.69
N ARG A 353 -16.46 -3.95 13.94
CA ARG A 353 -17.64 -4.17 13.10
C ARG A 353 -17.43 -3.72 11.66
N ARG A 354 -16.70 -2.62 11.46
CA ARG A 354 -16.40 -2.06 10.13
C ARG A 354 -15.44 -2.92 9.32
N GLN A 355 -14.58 -3.71 9.97
CA GLN A 355 -13.57 -4.50 9.24
C GLN A 355 -14.15 -5.52 8.27
N VAL A 356 -15.33 -6.09 8.56
CA VAL A 356 -15.99 -7.04 7.65
C VAL A 356 -16.39 -6.39 6.32
N PRO A 357 -17.22 -5.33 6.28
CA PRO A 357 -17.54 -4.65 5.03
C PRO A 357 -16.31 -4.00 4.38
N THR A 358 -15.37 -3.46 5.17
CA THR A 358 -14.12 -2.88 4.63
C THR A 358 -13.27 -3.92 3.89
N GLY A 359 -13.00 -5.07 4.51
CA GLY A 359 -12.23 -6.15 3.88
C GLY A 359 -12.94 -6.77 2.68
N LEU A 360 -14.26 -6.92 2.72
CA LEU A 360 -15.05 -7.36 1.56
C LEU A 360 -15.01 -6.34 0.42
N GLY A 361 -15.09 -5.04 0.72
CA GLY A 361 -14.90 -3.98 -0.29
C GLY A 361 -13.51 -4.04 -0.92
N PHE A 362 -12.48 -4.18 -0.10
CA PHE A 362 -11.09 -4.22 -0.58
C PHE A 362 -10.81 -5.44 -1.45
N THR A 363 -11.25 -6.63 -1.01
CA THR A 363 -11.11 -7.88 -1.77
C THR A 363 -11.98 -7.87 -3.03
N ALA A 364 -13.14 -7.22 -3.00
CA ALA A 364 -13.96 -7.02 -4.20
C ALA A 364 -13.24 -6.19 -5.28
N SER A 365 -12.28 -5.34 -4.89
CA SER A 365 -11.39 -4.60 -5.81
C SER A 365 -10.23 -5.44 -6.37
N GLY A 366 -10.26 -6.77 -6.23
CA GLY A 366 -9.30 -7.68 -6.86
C GLY A 366 -8.04 -7.97 -6.05
N LEU A 367 -8.01 -7.62 -4.77
CA LEU A 367 -6.88 -7.87 -3.87
C LEU A 367 -7.25 -8.91 -2.81
N ALA A 368 -6.84 -10.16 -3.05
CA ALA A 368 -7.33 -11.31 -2.27
C ALA A 368 -6.83 -11.40 -0.82
N TYR A 369 -5.67 -10.82 -0.50
CA TYR A 369 -5.03 -10.94 0.82
C TYR A 369 -5.13 -9.63 1.58
N TRP A 370 -6.04 -9.59 2.55
CA TRP A 370 -6.33 -8.44 3.39
C TRP A 370 -6.55 -8.88 4.86
N SER A 371 -6.15 -8.05 5.82
CA SER A 371 -6.37 -8.26 7.26
C SER A 371 -6.63 -6.93 7.98
N SER A 372 -6.97 -6.98 9.27
CA SER A 372 -7.00 -5.84 10.19
C SER A 372 -6.06 -6.03 11.35
#